data_AF-A0A1A7WR22-F1
#
_entry.id   AF-A0A1A7WR22-F1
#
_cell.length_a   1.000
_cell.length_b   1.000
_cell.length_c   1.000
_cell.angle_alpha   90.00
_cell.angle_beta   90.00
_cell.angle_gamma   90.00
#
_symmetry.space_group_name_H-M   'P 1'
#
loop_
_entity.id
_entity.type
_entity.pdbx_description
1 polymer ?
#
loop_
_entity_poly.entity_id
_entity_poly.type
_entity_poly.pdbx_seq_one_letter_code
_entity_poly.pdbx_strand_id
1 'polypeptide(L)'
;LDKRRRIEDAYKTTLNELKKKSHYGGPDYEEGPNSLINEDEFFDAVEAALDRQDKIEEQCHSEKVRIHRLAQVPTGDAFSTIGTHRFASKSRSYSSSLSSSELVSASDDIHRFSAQVEEMVQNHMTYSLQDMGGDANWQLVIEEGEMKVYRREVEENGIVLDPLKATHAVKGVTGHEVCHYFWDTDFRMDWETTIENFNVVETLSDNAIIVYQTHKRVWPASQRDVLYLSAIRKLLATNENDPDTWLVCNFSVDHDGALPTNRCVRAKINVAMICQTLVSPPESDKEISRDNI
;
A
#
# COMPACT_ATOMS: atom_id res chain seq x y z
N LEU A 1 4.75 -65.65 18.38
CA LEU A 1 5.34 -64.58 19.23
C LEU A 1 6.11 -63.58 18.38
N ASP A 2 6.96 -64.00 17.43
CA ASP A 2 7.76 -63.07 16.61
C ASP A 2 6.98 -62.12 15.69
N LYS A 3 5.83 -62.55 15.14
CA LYS A 3 4.99 -61.67 14.32
C LYS A 3 4.38 -60.52 15.13
N ARG A 4 4.03 -60.76 16.39
CA ARG A 4 3.44 -59.74 17.28
C ARG A 4 4.50 -58.72 17.71
N ARG A 5 5.72 -59.21 18.01
CA ARG A 5 6.89 -58.36 18.30
C ARG A 5 7.25 -57.45 17.12
N ARG A 6 7.26 -57.98 15.89
CA ARG A 6 7.54 -57.17 14.68
C ARG A 6 6.51 -56.08 14.44
N ILE A 7 5.23 -56.33 14.73
CA ILE A 7 4.17 -55.31 14.57
C ILE A 7 4.29 -54.24 15.65
N GLU A 8 4.60 -54.61 16.89
CA GLU A 8 4.86 -53.63 17.97
C GLU A 8 6.11 -52.78 17.70
N ASP A 9 7.18 -53.38 17.17
CA ASP A 9 8.41 -52.65 16.83
C ASP A 9 8.18 -51.70 15.64
N ALA A 10 7.41 -52.13 14.63
CA ALA A 10 7.01 -51.27 13.52
C ALA A 10 6.13 -50.12 14.01
N TYR A 11 5.16 -50.40 14.87
CA TYR A 11 4.27 -49.40 15.45
C TYR A 11 5.03 -48.34 16.26
N LYS A 12 5.99 -48.76 17.11
CA LYS A 12 6.87 -47.86 17.86
C LYS A 12 7.76 -47.02 16.95
N THR A 13 8.25 -47.59 15.86
CA THR A 13 9.05 -46.86 14.86
C THR A 13 8.22 -45.77 14.19
N THR A 14 7.02 -46.08 13.71
CA THR A 14 6.10 -45.07 13.14
C THR A 14 5.70 -43.99 14.16
N LEU A 15 5.50 -44.34 15.43
CA LEU A 15 5.20 -43.37 16.49
C LEU A 15 6.38 -42.44 16.78
N ASN A 16 7.61 -42.94 16.69
CA ASN A 16 8.81 -42.12 16.84
C ASN A 16 9.05 -41.22 15.62
N GLU A 17 8.71 -41.67 14.41
CA GLU A 17 8.74 -40.84 13.21
C GLU A 17 7.66 -39.76 13.22
N LEU A 18 6.47 -40.05 13.74
CA LEU A 18 5.41 -39.04 13.98
C LEU A 18 5.78 -38.03 15.10
N LYS A 19 6.58 -38.45 16.09
CA LYS A 19 7.09 -37.57 17.16
C LYS A 19 8.31 -36.75 16.76
N LYS A 20 9.04 -37.13 15.70
CA LYS A 20 9.95 -36.23 15.01
C LYS A 20 9.08 -35.16 14.34
N LYS A 21 8.81 -34.08 15.09
CA LYS A 21 8.22 -32.86 14.56
C LYS A 21 8.89 -32.57 13.22
N SER A 22 8.10 -32.49 12.14
CA SER A 22 8.51 -31.65 11.01
C SER A 22 8.85 -30.31 11.63
N HIS A 23 10.11 -29.90 11.51
CA HIS A 23 10.54 -28.57 11.92
C HIS A 23 9.87 -27.58 10.96
N TYR A 24 8.60 -27.30 11.19
CA TYR A 24 7.97 -26.07 10.70
C TYR A 24 8.47 -24.98 11.65
N GLY A 25 9.70 -24.56 11.37
CA GLY A 25 10.36 -23.46 12.04
C GLY A 25 11.01 -22.63 10.95
N GLY A 26 10.21 -21.81 10.26
CA GLY A 26 10.76 -20.64 9.58
C GLY A 26 11.25 -19.63 10.62
N PRO A 27 12.01 -18.60 10.20
CA PRO A 27 12.51 -17.56 11.11
C PRO A 27 11.42 -16.90 11.97
N ASP A 28 10.16 -16.95 11.54
CA ASP A 28 9.00 -16.46 12.29
C ASP A 28 8.62 -17.31 13.52
N TYR A 29 9.25 -18.48 13.72
CA TYR A 29 9.01 -19.38 14.86
C TYR A 29 10.18 -19.43 15.85
N GLU A 30 11.29 -18.76 15.56
CA GLU A 30 12.35 -18.53 16.54
C GLU A 30 12.02 -17.25 17.30
N GLU A 31 11.57 -17.39 18.54
CA GLU A 31 11.38 -16.26 19.42
C GLU A 31 12.75 -15.61 19.67
N GLY A 32 12.96 -14.44 19.05
CA GLY A 32 14.18 -13.67 19.20
C GLY A 32 14.42 -13.32 20.68
N PRO A 33 15.66 -13.01 21.08
CA PRO A 33 16.07 -12.82 22.48
C PRO A 33 15.40 -11.62 23.22
N ASN A 34 14.41 -10.97 22.61
CA ASN A 34 13.84 -9.68 23.04
C ASN A 34 12.35 -9.73 23.43
N SER A 35 11.72 -10.91 23.59
CA SER A 35 10.46 -10.99 24.35
C SER A 35 10.77 -10.72 25.82
N LEU A 36 10.65 -9.45 26.24
CA LEU A 36 10.79 -9.03 27.64
C LEU A 36 9.59 -9.44 28.50
N ILE A 37 8.49 -9.87 27.89
CA ILE A 37 7.28 -10.35 28.58
C ILE A 37 7.35 -11.87 28.68
N ASN A 38 7.02 -12.41 29.84
CA ASN A 38 6.92 -13.86 30.00
C ASN A 38 5.58 -14.37 29.42
N GLU A 39 5.46 -15.69 29.26
CA GLU A 39 4.25 -16.33 28.71
C GLU A 39 2.99 -15.93 29.49
N ASP A 40 3.05 -15.83 30.81
CA ASP A 40 1.90 -15.47 31.64
C ASP A 40 1.44 -14.03 31.35
N GLU A 41 2.37 -13.08 31.24
CA GLU A 41 2.08 -11.68 30.89
C GLU A 41 1.54 -11.54 29.46
N PHE A 42 1.98 -12.41 28.55
CA PHE A 42 1.40 -12.53 27.21
C PHE A 42 -0.07 -12.97 27.28
N PHE A 43 -0.38 -14.03 28.04
CA PHE A 43 -1.76 -14.51 28.17
C PHE A 43 -2.66 -13.48 28.84
N ASP A 44 -2.17 -12.81 29.89
CA ASP A 44 -2.88 -11.70 30.56
C ASP A 44 -3.16 -10.54 29.59
N ALA A 45 -2.20 -10.20 28.73
CA ALA A 45 -2.35 -9.12 27.75
C ALA A 45 -3.35 -9.47 26.64
N VAL A 46 -3.39 -10.74 26.20
CA VAL A 46 -4.38 -11.24 25.24
C VAL A 46 -5.78 -11.23 25.86
N GLU A 47 -5.94 -11.76 27.06
CA GLU A 47 -7.22 -11.79 27.78
C GLU A 47 -7.74 -10.36 28.02
N ALA A 48 -6.89 -9.45 28.47
CA ALA A 48 -7.26 -8.05 28.65
C ALA A 48 -7.59 -7.34 27.32
N ALA A 49 -7.04 -7.77 26.20
CA ALA A 49 -7.39 -7.24 24.88
C ALA A 49 -8.76 -7.72 24.40
N LEU A 50 -9.06 -9.02 24.57
CA LEU A 50 -10.37 -9.59 24.27
C LEU A 50 -11.46 -8.94 25.12
N ASP A 51 -11.22 -8.79 26.43
CA ASP A 51 -12.12 -8.10 27.35
C ASP A 51 -12.44 -6.66 26.94
N ARG A 52 -11.45 -5.95 26.40
CA ARG A 52 -11.66 -4.58 25.90
C ARG A 52 -12.49 -4.58 24.63
N GLN A 53 -12.27 -5.54 23.74
CA GLN A 53 -13.04 -5.67 22.50
C GLN A 53 -14.50 -5.99 22.79
N ASP A 54 -14.78 -6.94 23.69
CA ASP A 54 -16.14 -7.30 24.10
C ASP A 54 -16.88 -6.09 24.71
N LYS A 55 -16.20 -5.31 25.57
CA LYS A 55 -16.77 -4.07 26.15
C LYS A 55 -17.09 -3.00 25.09
N ILE A 56 -16.26 -2.88 24.05
CA ILE A 56 -16.49 -1.96 22.94
C ILE A 56 -17.70 -2.43 22.11
N GLU A 57 -17.80 -3.73 21.84
CA GLU A 57 -18.93 -4.31 21.12
C GLU A 57 -20.25 -4.16 21.89
N GLU A 58 -20.24 -4.38 23.21
CA GLU A 58 -21.41 -4.16 24.08
C GLU A 58 -21.86 -2.69 24.14
N GLN A 59 -20.91 -1.74 24.19
CA GLN A 59 -21.22 -0.31 24.13
C GLN A 59 -21.83 0.10 22.79
N CYS A 60 -21.27 -0.37 21.67
CA CYS A 60 -21.78 -0.10 20.32
C CYS A 60 -23.22 -0.61 20.14
N HIS A 61 -23.53 -1.80 20.68
CA HIS A 61 -24.90 -2.34 20.65
C HIS A 61 -25.86 -1.51 21.52
N SER A 62 -25.41 -1.08 22.70
CA SER A 62 -26.22 -0.27 23.63
C SER A 62 -26.55 1.12 23.08
N GLU A 63 -25.61 1.74 22.36
CA GLU A 63 -25.77 3.07 21.77
C GLU A 63 -26.73 3.07 20.57
N LYS A 64 -26.69 2.01 19.74
CA LYS A 64 -27.67 1.78 18.65
C LYS A 64 -29.11 1.61 19.17
N VAL A 65 -29.30 0.97 20.32
CA VAL A 65 -30.64 0.82 20.94
C VAL A 65 -31.15 2.15 21.52
N ARG A 66 -30.25 3.04 21.96
CA ARG A 66 -30.62 4.34 22.55
C ARG A 66 -31.08 5.35 21.49
N ILE A 67 -30.44 5.36 20.31
CA ILE A 67 -30.78 6.28 19.22
C ILE A 67 -32.14 5.95 18.59
N HIS A 68 -32.54 4.68 18.56
CA HIS A 68 -33.84 4.25 18.02
C HIS A 68 -35.06 4.67 18.86
N ARG A 69 -34.85 5.16 20.10
CA ARG A 69 -35.94 5.49 21.05
C ARG A 69 -36.34 6.97 21.10
N LEU A 70 -35.65 7.86 20.38
CA LEU A 70 -35.82 9.32 20.50
C LEU A 70 -36.46 10.04 19.29
N ALA A 71 -37.00 9.32 18.30
CA ALA A 71 -37.59 9.95 17.12
C ALA A 71 -39.08 9.58 16.89
N GLN A 72 -39.99 10.22 17.63
CA GLN A 72 -41.41 10.47 17.28
C GLN A 72 -41.78 11.77 18.03
N VAL A 73 -42.36 12.86 17.47
CA VAL A 73 -43.60 13.03 16.66
C VAL A 73 -43.59 14.45 15.95
N PRO A 74 -44.65 14.98 15.25
CA PRO A 74 -44.51 15.48 13.87
C PRO A 74 -45.06 16.91 13.58
N THR A 75 -45.13 17.25 12.27
CA THR A 75 -46.02 18.21 11.55
C THR A 75 -45.81 19.73 11.64
N GLY A 76 -45.79 20.39 10.47
CA GLY A 76 -46.14 21.80 10.28
C GLY A 76 -45.57 22.44 9.00
N ASP A 77 -46.36 22.48 7.92
CA ASP A 77 -46.11 23.14 6.63
C ASP A 77 -45.94 24.67 6.73
N ALA A 78 -45.14 25.28 5.84
CA ALA A 78 -45.43 26.62 5.26
C ALA A 78 -44.54 26.97 4.04
N PHE A 79 -45.19 27.50 3.01
CA PHE A 79 -44.72 27.94 1.69
C PHE A 79 -43.71 29.12 1.68
N SER A 80 -42.78 29.13 0.71
CA SER A 80 -42.62 30.20 -0.30
C SER A 80 -41.37 29.98 -1.19
N THR A 81 -41.52 29.75 -2.50
CA THR A 81 -41.59 30.72 -3.63
C THR A 81 -40.23 31.14 -4.21
N ILE A 82 -39.88 30.49 -5.32
CA ILE A 82 -39.27 30.99 -6.58
C ILE A 82 -38.06 31.95 -6.51
N GLY A 83 -36.92 31.48 -7.03
CA GLY A 83 -35.82 32.29 -7.55
C GLY A 83 -35.30 31.72 -8.88
N THR A 84 -35.51 32.48 -9.96
CA THR A 84 -35.22 32.20 -11.37
C THR A 84 -33.73 32.04 -11.72
N HIS A 85 -33.36 30.96 -12.40
CA HIS A 85 -32.12 30.87 -13.19
C HIS A 85 -32.43 30.89 -14.68
N ARG A 86 -31.96 31.92 -15.38
CA ARG A 86 -31.79 31.90 -16.84
C ARG A 86 -30.78 32.97 -17.27
N PHE A 87 -29.61 32.57 -17.74
CA PHE A 87 -29.22 32.62 -19.15
C PHE A 87 -27.71 32.48 -19.34
N ALA A 88 -27.37 31.67 -20.34
CA ALA A 88 -26.08 31.56 -20.98
C ALA A 88 -25.77 32.81 -21.83
N SER A 89 -24.49 33.11 -21.99
CA SER A 89 -23.96 33.79 -23.17
C SER A 89 -22.55 33.31 -23.48
N LYS A 90 -22.38 32.79 -24.69
CA LYS A 90 -21.14 32.31 -25.31
C LYS A 90 -20.51 33.42 -26.16
N SER A 91 -19.27 33.17 -26.61
CA SER A 91 -18.49 33.78 -27.71
C SER A 91 -17.49 34.85 -27.26
N ARG A 92 -16.24 34.92 -27.75
CA ARG A 92 -15.64 34.49 -29.03
C ARG A 92 -14.17 34.08 -28.88
N SER A 93 -13.76 33.23 -29.81
CA SER A 93 -12.42 32.81 -30.19
C SER A 93 -11.54 33.98 -30.67
N TYR A 94 -10.23 33.89 -30.39
CA TYR A 94 -9.19 34.34 -31.33
C TYR A 94 -8.12 33.25 -31.44
N SER A 95 -7.82 32.93 -32.68
CA SER A 95 -6.76 32.03 -33.13
C SER A 95 -5.43 32.74 -33.07
N SER A 96 -4.42 32.10 -32.48
CA SER A 96 -3.01 32.33 -32.82
C SER A 96 -2.29 30.99 -32.80
N SER A 97 -1.98 30.51 -34.00
CA SER A 97 -1.11 29.38 -34.29
C SER A 97 0.31 29.66 -33.78
N LEU A 98 0.76 28.86 -32.82
CA LEU A 98 2.16 28.62 -32.53
C LEU A 98 2.33 27.11 -32.37
N SER A 99 3.32 26.54 -33.04
CA SER A 99 3.69 25.13 -32.95
C SER A 99 4.26 24.85 -31.56
N SER A 100 3.43 24.32 -30.67
CA SER A 100 3.82 23.93 -29.31
C SER A 100 4.18 22.45 -29.28
N SER A 101 5.41 22.12 -29.70
CA SER A 101 6.03 20.81 -29.45
C SER A 101 7.19 20.89 -28.47
N GLU A 102 7.35 22.01 -27.76
CA GLU A 102 8.31 22.14 -26.66
C GLU A 102 7.61 22.81 -25.48
N LEU A 103 7.68 22.17 -24.30
CA LEU A 103 7.19 22.62 -22.99
C LEU A 103 5.69 22.42 -22.73
N VAL A 104 5.28 21.17 -22.54
CA VAL A 104 4.13 20.85 -21.67
C VAL A 104 4.67 20.17 -20.41
N SER A 105 4.26 20.68 -19.24
CA SER A 105 4.44 20.08 -17.90
C SER A 105 5.74 20.32 -17.12
N ALA A 106 6.15 21.58 -16.95
CA ALA A 106 7.07 21.94 -15.86
C ALA A 106 6.62 23.18 -15.04
N SER A 107 5.59 23.90 -15.50
CA SER A 107 5.17 25.17 -14.89
C SER A 107 4.13 25.01 -13.79
N ASP A 108 3.22 24.03 -13.88
CA ASP A 108 2.09 23.86 -12.94
C ASP A 108 2.39 22.87 -11.79
N ASP A 109 3.57 22.25 -11.78
CA ASP A 109 3.98 21.23 -10.80
C ASP A 109 4.98 21.75 -9.75
N ILE A 110 5.15 23.07 -9.67
CA ILE A 110 6.10 23.69 -8.74
C ILE A 110 5.41 23.91 -7.39
N HIS A 111 5.76 23.07 -6.43
CA HIS A 111 5.36 23.15 -5.03
C HIS A 111 6.60 23.05 -4.13
N ARG A 112 6.42 23.28 -2.82
CA ARG A 112 7.54 23.33 -1.85
C ARG A 112 8.36 22.03 -1.73
N PHE A 113 7.89 20.92 -2.30
CA PHE A 113 8.54 19.62 -2.26
C PHE A 113 9.05 19.16 -3.63
N SER A 114 8.92 19.96 -4.71
CA SER A 114 9.27 19.51 -6.06
C SER A 114 10.71 18.99 -6.17
N ALA A 115 11.68 19.66 -5.54
CA ALA A 115 13.08 19.21 -5.55
C ALA A 115 13.27 17.86 -4.83
N GLN A 116 12.57 17.65 -3.70
CA GLN A 116 12.62 16.39 -2.96
C GLN A 116 11.94 15.28 -3.76
N VAL A 117 10.82 15.56 -4.43
CA VAL A 117 10.18 14.58 -5.33
C VAL A 117 11.15 14.14 -6.42
N GLU A 118 11.82 15.08 -7.08
CA GLU A 118 12.79 14.78 -8.14
C GLU A 118 13.96 13.92 -7.62
N GLU A 119 14.51 14.26 -6.46
CA GLU A 119 15.56 13.46 -5.81
C GLU A 119 15.10 12.02 -5.55
N MET A 120 13.90 11.84 -4.98
CA MET A 120 13.37 10.52 -4.66
C MET A 120 13.08 9.69 -5.91
N VAL A 121 12.53 10.32 -6.95
CA VAL A 121 12.29 9.70 -8.27
C VAL A 121 13.61 9.23 -8.86
N GLN A 122 14.63 10.10 -8.90
CA GLN A 122 15.94 9.77 -9.44
C GLN A 122 16.61 8.63 -8.67
N ASN A 123 16.54 8.65 -7.34
CA ASN A 123 17.07 7.57 -6.49
C ASN A 123 16.41 6.22 -6.79
N HIS A 124 15.07 6.18 -6.93
CA HIS A 124 14.37 4.96 -7.30
C HIS A 124 14.77 4.45 -8.68
N MET A 125 14.89 5.33 -9.67
CA MET A 125 15.32 4.93 -11.01
C MET A 125 16.74 4.36 -11.04
N THR A 126 17.64 4.92 -10.24
CA THR A 126 19.04 4.48 -10.20
C THR A 126 19.22 3.14 -9.46
N TYR A 127 18.50 2.92 -8.36
CA TYR A 127 18.76 1.78 -7.46
C TYR A 127 17.67 0.71 -7.49
N SER A 128 16.40 1.06 -7.70
CA SER A 128 15.29 0.10 -7.59
C SER A 128 15.13 -0.77 -8.83
N LEU A 129 15.65 -0.38 -9.99
CA LEU A 129 15.58 -1.17 -11.24
C LEU A 129 16.72 -2.18 -11.43
N GLN A 130 17.73 -2.18 -10.55
CA GLN A 130 18.87 -3.10 -10.67
C GLN A 130 18.43 -4.56 -10.47
N ASP A 131 18.98 -5.48 -11.26
CA ASP A 131 18.65 -6.91 -11.15
C ASP A 131 19.10 -7.48 -9.79
N MET A 132 18.22 -8.26 -9.15
CA MET A 132 18.48 -8.93 -7.87
C MET A 132 18.96 -10.36 -8.05
N GLY A 133 18.80 -10.95 -9.24
CA GLY A 133 19.07 -12.37 -9.49
C GLY A 133 20.54 -12.79 -9.25
N GLY A 134 21.47 -11.83 -9.18
CA GLY A 134 22.89 -12.06 -8.89
C GLY A 134 23.40 -11.51 -7.56
N ASP A 135 22.57 -10.81 -6.78
CA ASP A 135 22.98 -10.22 -5.50
C ASP A 135 22.64 -11.18 -4.35
N ALA A 136 23.68 -11.82 -3.80
CA ALA A 136 23.55 -12.80 -2.72
C ALA A 136 22.92 -12.26 -1.42
N ASN A 137 22.75 -10.93 -1.31
CA ASN A 137 22.12 -10.31 -0.15
C ASN A 137 20.58 -10.28 -0.26
N TRP A 138 20.00 -10.49 -1.44
CA TRP A 138 18.56 -10.56 -1.62
C TRP A 138 18.06 -12.00 -1.53
N GLN A 139 17.08 -12.22 -0.66
CA GLN A 139 16.45 -13.52 -0.45
C GLN A 139 15.09 -13.52 -1.15
N LEU A 140 14.87 -14.46 -2.09
CA LEU A 140 13.55 -14.71 -2.67
C LEU A 140 12.65 -15.36 -1.61
N VAL A 141 11.60 -14.67 -1.20
CA VAL A 141 10.68 -15.13 -0.13
C VAL A 141 9.35 -15.66 -0.68
N ILE A 142 8.88 -15.14 -1.81
CA ILE A 142 7.63 -15.55 -2.45
C ILE A 142 7.84 -15.60 -3.97
N GLU A 143 7.37 -16.66 -4.61
CA GLU A 143 7.27 -16.79 -6.08
C GLU A 143 5.91 -17.40 -6.45
N GLU A 144 5.08 -16.63 -7.14
CA GLU A 144 3.76 -17.05 -7.62
C GLU A 144 3.57 -16.61 -9.08
N GLY A 145 3.79 -17.55 -10.01
CA GLY A 145 3.76 -17.25 -11.45
C GLY A 145 4.81 -16.20 -11.82
N GLU A 146 4.37 -15.06 -12.33
CA GLU A 146 5.24 -13.93 -12.66
C GLU A 146 5.58 -13.05 -11.44
N MET A 147 4.95 -13.27 -10.28
CA MET A 147 5.20 -12.49 -9.07
C MET A 147 6.41 -13.06 -8.34
N LYS A 148 7.38 -12.20 -8.03
CA LYS A 148 8.53 -12.53 -7.19
C LYS A 148 8.73 -11.46 -6.14
N VAL A 149 8.85 -11.85 -4.89
CA VAL A 149 9.08 -10.94 -3.76
C VAL A 149 10.40 -11.29 -3.10
N TYR A 150 11.25 -10.30 -2.95
CA TYR A 150 12.58 -10.40 -2.38
C TYR A 150 12.67 -9.55 -1.11
N ARG A 151 13.39 -10.06 -0.13
CA ARG A 151 13.70 -9.39 1.14
C ARG A 151 15.20 -9.34 1.32
N ARG A 152 15.71 -8.23 1.84
CA ARG A 152 17.06 -8.16 2.40
C ARG A 152 16.95 -7.90 3.89
N GLU A 153 17.63 -8.69 4.71
CA GLU A 153 17.61 -8.48 6.16
C GLU A 153 18.52 -7.31 6.53
N VAL A 154 17.94 -6.28 7.16
CA VAL A 154 18.67 -5.10 7.62
C VAL A 154 18.09 -4.70 8.97
N GLU A 155 18.97 -4.57 9.96
CA GLU A 155 18.61 -4.09 11.29
C GLU A 155 19.48 -2.88 11.64
N GLU A 156 18.86 -1.78 12.03
CA GLU A 156 19.53 -0.59 12.54
C GLU A 156 19.03 -0.27 13.95
N ASN A 157 19.95 -0.24 14.92
CA ASN A 157 19.64 0.08 16.32
C ASN A 157 18.54 -0.80 16.95
N GLY A 158 18.47 -2.09 16.63
CA GLY A 158 17.41 -2.97 17.14
C GLY A 158 16.10 -2.91 16.35
N ILE A 159 16.04 -2.08 15.30
CA ILE A 159 14.84 -1.87 14.47
C ILE A 159 15.05 -2.57 13.13
N VAL A 160 14.14 -3.49 12.81
CA VAL A 160 14.09 -4.18 11.51
C VAL A 160 13.68 -3.17 10.43
N LEU A 161 14.51 -3.04 9.40
CA LEU A 161 14.34 -2.13 8.25
C LEU A 161 14.34 -2.87 6.91
N ASP A 162 14.11 -4.18 6.95
CA ASP A 162 14.21 -5.10 5.81
C ASP A 162 13.67 -4.50 4.51
N PRO A 163 14.55 -4.13 3.55
CA PRO A 163 14.12 -3.68 2.25
C PRO A 163 13.36 -4.80 1.54
N LEU A 164 12.18 -4.44 1.05
CA LEU A 164 11.35 -5.31 0.22
C LEU A 164 11.37 -4.81 -1.22
N LYS A 165 11.49 -5.76 -2.15
CA LYS A 165 11.35 -5.49 -3.58
C LYS A 165 10.54 -6.60 -4.22
N ALA A 166 9.54 -6.24 -5.01
CA ALA A 166 8.74 -7.18 -5.77
C ALA A 166 8.81 -6.86 -7.26
N THR A 167 8.78 -7.90 -8.09
CA THR A 167 8.65 -7.80 -9.54
C THR A 167 7.44 -8.58 -10.00
N HIS A 168 6.71 -8.05 -10.98
CA HIS A 168 5.54 -8.72 -11.54
C HIS A 168 5.33 -8.32 -13.00
N ALA A 169 4.76 -9.22 -13.80
CA ALA A 169 4.33 -8.95 -15.16
C ALA A 169 2.82 -9.16 -15.28
N VAL A 170 2.07 -8.08 -15.53
CA VAL A 170 0.60 -8.08 -15.58
C VAL A 170 0.14 -7.82 -17.00
N LYS A 171 -0.53 -8.80 -17.61
CA LYS A 171 -1.04 -8.70 -18.97
C LYS A 171 -2.27 -7.78 -19.07
N GLY A 172 -2.39 -7.10 -20.20
CA GLY A 172 -3.59 -6.34 -20.57
C GLY A 172 -3.74 -4.99 -19.87
N VAL A 173 -2.75 -4.53 -19.12
CA VAL A 173 -2.78 -3.22 -18.45
C VAL A 173 -1.49 -2.45 -18.72
N THR A 174 -1.61 -1.14 -18.88
CA THR A 174 -0.44 -0.27 -19.06
C THR A 174 0.13 0.16 -17.71
N GLY A 175 1.41 0.54 -17.70
CA GLY A 175 2.04 1.12 -16.52
C GLY A 175 1.37 2.42 -16.05
N HIS A 176 0.83 3.21 -16.98
CA HIS A 176 0.04 4.39 -16.63
C HIS A 176 -1.21 4.02 -15.82
N GLU A 177 -1.95 3.00 -16.26
CA GLU A 177 -3.16 2.54 -15.55
C GLU A 177 -2.82 2.01 -14.17
N VAL A 178 -1.78 1.18 -14.04
CA VAL A 178 -1.34 0.65 -12.75
C VAL A 178 -0.96 1.78 -11.79
N CYS A 179 -0.12 2.73 -12.23
CA CYS A 179 0.27 3.88 -11.42
C CYS A 179 -0.92 4.78 -11.08
N HIS A 180 -1.88 4.97 -11.99
CA HIS A 180 -3.08 5.75 -11.74
C HIS A 180 -3.92 5.13 -10.61
N TYR A 181 -4.28 3.84 -10.69
CA TYR A 181 -5.07 3.17 -9.64
C TYR A 181 -4.33 3.07 -8.29
N PHE A 182 -3.01 3.04 -8.31
CA PHE A 182 -2.20 3.03 -7.09
C PHE A 182 -2.12 4.41 -6.40
N TRP A 183 -2.02 5.49 -7.19
CA TRP A 183 -1.90 6.86 -6.70
C TRP A 183 -3.25 7.49 -6.33
N ASP A 184 -4.28 7.25 -7.14
CA ASP A 184 -5.58 7.89 -7.00
C ASP A 184 -6.29 7.43 -5.72
N THR A 185 -6.66 8.40 -4.90
CA THR A 185 -7.26 8.18 -3.59
C THR A 185 -8.70 7.69 -3.66
N ASP A 186 -9.41 7.95 -4.76
CA ASP A 186 -10.80 7.56 -4.93
C ASP A 186 -10.96 6.03 -5.01
N PHE A 187 -9.92 5.33 -5.47
CA PHE A 187 -9.89 3.86 -5.56
C PHE A 187 -9.20 3.18 -4.38
N ARG A 188 -8.62 3.94 -3.44
CA ARG A 188 -7.78 3.39 -2.36
C ARG A 188 -8.48 2.27 -1.59
N MET A 189 -9.74 2.48 -1.22
CA MET A 189 -10.49 1.53 -0.39
C MET A 189 -11.00 0.30 -1.16
N ASP A 190 -10.89 0.27 -2.49
CA ASP A 190 -11.30 -0.88 -3.30
C ASP A 190 -10.28 -2.03 -3.22
N TRP A 191 -9.01 -1.70 -3.00
CA TRP A 191 -7.90 -2.67 -3.04
C TRP A 191 -7.06 -2.72 -1.77
N GLU A 192 -6.99 -1.65 -0.98
CA GLU A 192 -6.17 -1.60 0.22
C GLU A 192 -6.85 -2.28 1.40
N THR A 193 -6.15 -3.20 2.05
CA THR A 193 -6.72 -4.04 3.12
C THR A 193 -6.09 -3.79 4.48
N THR A 194 -5.00 -3.04 4.54
CA THR A 194 -4.20 -2.84 5.77
C THR A 194 -4.51 -1.53 6.48
N ILE A 195 -5.24 -0.62 5.85
CA ILE A 195 -5.56 0.72 6.38
C ILE A 195 -6.83 0.68 7.25
N GLU A 196 -6.84 1.49 8.30
CA GLU A 196 -8.02 1.76 9.15
C GLU A 196 -8.59 3.17 8.93
N ASN A 197 -7.72 4.19 8.77
CA ASN A 197 -8.13 5.54 8.43
C ASN A 197 -7.20 6.14 7.37
N PHE A 198 -7.75 6.92 6.45
CA PHE A 198 -7.03 7.53 5.33
C PHE A 198 -7.54 8.95 5.09
N ASN A 199 -6.64 9.93 5.04
CA ASN A 199 -7.00 11.32 4.82
C ASN A 199 -5.95 12.06 3.98
N VAL A 200 -6.40 12.75 2.93
CA VAL A 200 -5.57 13.73 2.22
C VAL A 200 -5.42 14.96 3.11
N VAL A 201 -4.18 15.22 3.53
CA VAL A 201 -3.83 16.36 4.39
C VAL A 201 -3.67 17.63 3.57
N GLU A 202 -3.10 17.50 2.37
CA GLU A 202 -2.89 18.64 1.45
C GLU A 202 -2.77 18.16 0.01
N THR A 203 -3.33 18.92 -0.92
CA THR A 203 -3.08 18.79 -2.36
C THR A 203 -2.03 19.81 -2.78
N LEU A 204 -0.87 19.34 -3.26
CA LEU A 204 0.25 20.19 -3.64
C LEU A 204 0.17 20.62 -5.12
N SER A 205 -0.26 19.69 -5.97
CA SER A 205 -0.50 19.86 -7.40
C SER A 205 -1.45 18.75 -7.89
N ASP A 206 -1.76 18.73 -9.18
CA ASP A 206 -2.59 17.70 -9.82
C ASP A 206 -1.94 16.29 -9.77
N ASN A 207 -0.65 16.20 -9.45
CA ASN A 207 0.11 14.95 -9.43
C ASN A 207 0.88 14.72 -8.12
N ALA A 208 0.61 15.52 -7.08
CA ALA A 208 1.25 15.37 -5.78
C ALA A 208 0.31 15.75 -4.62
N ILE A 209 0.21 14.86 -3.65
CA ILE A 209 -0.62 15.03 -2.44
C ILE A 209 0.16 14.62 -1.19
N ILE A 210 -0.25 15.11 -0.02
CA ILE A 210 0.21 14.63 1.28
C ILE A 210 -0.92 13.85 1.92
N VAL A 211 -0.63 12.65 2.37
CA VAL A 211 -1.58 11.70 2.95
C VAL A 211 -1.17 11.33 4.36
N TYR A 212 -2.15 11.32 5.25
CA TYR A 212 -2.06 10.70 6.56
C TYR A 212 -2.90 9.42 6.58
N GLN A 213 -2.34 8.32 7.06
CA GLN A 213 -3.08 7.08 7.23
C GLN A 213 -2.69 6.34 8.52
N THR A 214 -3.63 5.60 9.08
CA THR A 214 -3.39 4.63 10.17
C THR A 214 -3.56 3.21 9.65
N HIS A 215 -2.68 2.32 10.08
CA HIS A 215 -2.76 0.89 9.71
C HIS A 215 -3.47 0.10 10.80
N LYS A 216 -4.11 -1.00 10.40
CA LYS A 216 -4.65 -2.01 11.33
C LYS A 216 -3.52 -2.46 12.26
N ARG A 217 -3.83 -2.60 13.56
CA ARG A 217 -2.85 -2.99 14.56
C ARG A 217 -2.40 -4.45 14.36
N VAL A 218 -1.08 -4.65 14.25
CA VAL A 218 -0.46 -5.97 14.34
C VAL A 218 0.00 -6.19 15.77
N TRP A 219 -0.71 -7.05 16.49
CA TRP A 219 -0.41 -7.40 17.88
C TRP A 219 0.88 -8.25 17.96
N PRO A 220 1.75 -8.08 18.98
CA PRO A 220 1.58 -7.30 20.21
C PRO A 220 1.90 -5.81 20.09
N ALA A 221 2.51 -5.39 19.00
CA ALA A 221 3.08 -4.06 18.88
C ALA A 221 2.02 -2.93 18.80
N SER A 222 2.45 -1.70 19.09
CA SER A 222 1.60 -0.50 19.02
C SER A 222 1.09 -0.25 17.60
N GLN A 223 -0.05 0.40 17.45
CA GLN A 223 -0.55 0.78 16.12
C GLN A 223 0.41 1.76 15.42
N ARG A 224 0.47 1.71 14.09
CA ARG A 224 1.31 2.61 13.28
C ARG A 224 0.46 3.59 12.48
N ASP A 225 0.90 4.84 12.48
CA ASP A 225 0.46 5.85 11.52
C ASP A 225 1.62 6.21 10.58
N VAL A 226 1.28 6.72 9.40
CA VAL A 226 2.24 7.21 8.41
C VAL A 226 1.73 8.52 7.83
N LEU A 227 2.64 9.47 7.70
CA LEU A 227 2.44 10.72 6.98
C LEU A 227 3.44 10.75 5.82
N TYR A 228 2.95 10.88 4.59
CA TYR A 228 3.79 10.79 3.39
C TYR A 228 3.28 11.67 2.27
N LEU A 229 4.22 12.11 1.43
CA LEU A 229 3.93 12.69 0.13
C LEU A 229 3.79 11.56 -0.88
N SER A 230 2.72 11.59 -1.66
CA SER A 230 2.47 10.68 -2.79
C SER A 230 2.50 11.47 -4.10
N ALA A 231 3.44 11.15 -4.97
CA ALA A 231 3.59 11.81 -6.27
C ALA A 231 3.63 10.80 -7.42
N ILE A 232 2.88 11.08 -8.48
CA ILE A 232 2.89 10.34 -9.73
C ILE A 232 3.71 11.09 -10.78
N ARG A 233 4.57 10.37 -11.51
CA ARG A 233 5.45 10.92 -12.54
C ARG A 233 5.50 10.02 -13.77
N LYS A 234 5.59 10.64 -14.94
CA LYS A 234 5.97 10.00 -16.20
C LYS A 234 7.41 10.41 -16.52
N LEU A 235 8.27 9.42 -16.70
CA LEU A 235 9.64 9.59 -17.14
C LEU A 235 9.75 9.13 -18.59
N LEU A 236 10.22 10.03 -19.44
CA LEU A 236 10.45 9.72 -20.84
C LEU A 236 11.75 8.95 -21.00
N ALA A 237 11.74 7.94 -21.86
CA ALA A 237 12.96 7.23 -22.21
C ALA A 237 13.96 8.17 -22.89
N THR A 238 15.26 8.00 -22.58
CA THR A 238 16.33 8.77 -23.24
C THR A 238 16.70 8.21 -24.62
N ASN A 239 16.30 6.96 -24.89
CA ASN A 239 16.54 6.23 -26.13
C ASN A 239 15.21 5.71 -26.67
N GLU A 240 15.01 5.76 -28.00
CA GLU A 240 13.81 5.27 -28.68
C GLU A 240 13.55 3.76 -28.47
N ASN A 241 14.57 3.00 -28.07
CA ASN A 241 14.45 1.56 -27.82
C ASN A 241 13.94 1.21 -26.41
N ASP A 242 13.98 2.16 -25.47
CA ASP A 242 13.58 1.94 -24.09
C ASP A 242 12.13 2.43 -23.87
N PRO A 243 11.31 1.72 -23.07
CA PRO A 243 9.97 2.16 -22.78
C PRO A 243 9.96 3.35 -21.82
N ASP A 244 9.00 4.26 -22.01
CA ASP A 244 8.64 5.24 -20.99
C ASP A 244 8.30 4.55 -19.67
N THR A 245 8.62 5.20 -18.57
CA THR A 245 8.38 4.67 -17.22
C THR A 245 7.36 5.53 -16.49
N TRP A 246 6.34 4.88 -15.92
CA TRP A 246 5.45 5.51 -14.95
C TRP A 246 5.90 5.14 -13.54
N LEU A 247 5.86 6.11 -12.64
CA LEU A 247 6.32 5.93 -11.28
C LEU A 247 5.39 6.64 -10.30
N VAL A 248 5.07 5.98 -9.19
CA VAL A 248 4.47 6.61 -8.01
C VAL A 248 5.43 6.46 -6.85
N CYS A 249 5.85 7.57 -6.24
CA CYS A 249 6.67 7.56 -5.03
C CYS A 249 5.87 8.04 -3.81
N ASN A 250 5.93 7.25 -2.75
CA ASN A 250 5.33 7.53 -1.45
C ASN A 250 6.44 7.58 -0.41
N PHE A 251 6.80 8.78 0.04
CA PHE A 251 7.88 8.97 1.01
C PHE A 251 7.47 9.87 2.16
N SER A 252 7.93 9.55 3.36
CA SER A 252 7.54 10.29 4.56
C SER A 252 8.03 11.73 4.56
N VAL A 253 7.15 12.64 4.95
CA VAL A 253 7.41 14.08 5.11
C VAL A 253 6.83 14.56 6.43
N ASP A 254 7.30 15.71 6.91
CA ASP A 254 6.72 16.39 8.07
C ASP A 254 5.62 17.38 7.61
N HIS A 255 4.57 17.53 8.43
CA HIS A 255 3.47 18.46 8.17
C HIS A 255 2.76 18.86 9.46
N ASP A 256 2.50 20.15 9.64
CA ASP A 256 1.82 20.68 10.84
C ASP A 256 0.38 20.16 11.00
N GLY A 257 -0.26 19.79 9.89
CA GLY A 257 -1.60 19.19 9.87
C GLY A 257 -1.67 17.75 10.41
N ALA A 258 -0.54 17.11 10.72
CA ALA A 258 -0.49 15.71 11.17
C ALA A 258 0.69 15.43 12.11
N LEU A 259 0.78 16.20 13.20
CA LEU A 259 1.79 16.03 14.24
C LEU A 259 1.73 14.63 14.90
N PRO A 260 2.87 14.08 15.35
CA PRO A 260 2.89 12.81 16.08
C PRO A 260 1.99 12.83 17.32
N THR A 261 1.32 11.72 17.58
CA THR A 261 0.46 11.54 18.77
C THR A 261 0.93 10.35 19.61
N ASN A 262 0.41 10.21 20.83
CA ASN A 262 0.69 9.05 21.68
C ASN A 262 -0.17 7.81 21.36
N ARG A 263 -1.06 7.89 20.37
CA ARG A 263 -1.96 6.76 20.01
C ARG A 263 -1.29 5.78 19.03
N CYS A 264 -0.38 6.29 18.21
CA CYS A 264 0.29 5.52 17.17
C CYS A 264 1.79 5.82 17.19
N VAL A 265 2.59 4.84 16.79
CA VAL A 265 4.01 5.04 16.48
C VAL A 265 4.12 5.49 15.02
N ARG A 266 4.75 6.64 14.78
CA ARG A 266 4.97 7.17 13.43
C ARG A 266 5.99 6.33 12.68
N ALA A 267 5.52 5.53 11.73
CA ALA A 267 6.40 4.84 10.80
C ALA A 267 6.87 5.80 9.70
N LYS A 268 8.09 5.55 9.20
CA LYS A 268 8.65 6.23 8.03
C LYS A 268 8.68 5.26 6.87
N ILE A 269 8.28 5.72 5.70
CA ILE A 269 8.25 4.92 4.48
C ILE A 269 9.02 5.60 3.37
N ASN A 270 9.52 4.77 2.46
CA ASN A 270 9.96 5.16 1.14
C ASN A 270 9.60 4.03 0.17
N VAL A 271 8.50 4.21 -0.56
CA VAL A 271 7.89 3.19 -1.41
C VAL A 271 7.79 3.73 -2.84
N ALA A 272 8.13 2.90 -3.82
CA ALA A 272 7.87 3.20 -5.22
C ALA A 272 7.15 2.07 -5.92
N MET A 273 6.11 2.43 -6.70
CA MET A 273 5.56 1.60 -7.77
C MET A 273 6.18 2.08 -9.08
N ILE A 274 6.89 1.21 -9.78
CA ILE A 274 7.62 1.56 -11.02
C ILE A 274 7.13 0.63 -12.13
N CYS A 275 6.59 1.20 -13.19
CA CYS A 275 5.94 0.44 -14.26
C CYS A 275 6.48 0.82 -15.63
N GLN A 276 6.89 -0.19 -16.39
CA GLN A 276 7.21 -0.09 -17.81
C GLN A 276 6.17 -0.89 -18.59
N THR A 277 5.73 -0.36 -19.73
CA THR A 277 4.76 -1.04 -20.60
C THR A 277 5.49 -1.60 -21.80
N LEU A 278 5.41 -2.92 -21.98
CA LEU A 278 5.92 -3.59 -23.16
C LEU A 278 4.74 -3.91 -24.06
N VAL A 279 4.85 -3.58 -25.35
CA VAL A 279 3.79 -3.86 -26.33
C VAL A 279 4.37 -4.76 -27.41
N SER A 280 3.76 -5.94 -27.57
CA SER A 280 4.09 -6.86 -28.66
C SER A 280 3.40 -6.38 -29.94
N PRO A 281 4.14 -5.96 -30.98
CA PRO A 281 3.54 -5.47 -32.21
C PRO A 281 2.59 -6.51 -32.82
N PRO A 282 1.37 -6.13 -33.23
CA PRO A 282 0.40 -7.06 -33.76
C PRO A 282 0.84 -7.65 -35.11
N GLU A 283 0.51 -8.91 -35.36
CA GLU A 283 0.74 -9.54 -36.66
C GLU A 283 -0.20 -8.96 -37.73
N SER A 284 0.36 -8.53 -38.86
CA SER A 284 -0.35 -8.16 -40.10
C SER A 284 -1.25 -6.90 -40.03
N ASP A 285 -0.67 -5.70 -39.85
CA ASP A 285 -1.35 -4.38 -39.90
C ASP A 285 -2.61 -4.25 -39.02
N LYS A 286 -2.80 -5.13 -38.04
CA LYS A 286 -3.91 -5.05 -37.10
C LYS A 286 -3.67 -3.93 -36.09
N GLU A 287 -4.74 -3.34 -35.57
CA GLU A 287 -4.66 -2.37 -34.48
C GLU A 287 -4.17 -3.04 -33.19
N ILE A 288 -3.45 -2.28 -32.37
CA ILE A 288 -2.98 -2.72 -31.05
C ILE A 288 -4.19 -2.92 -30.13
N SER A 289 -4.21 -4.06 -29.42
CA SER A 289 -5.26 -4.44 -28.46
C SER A 289 -4.67 -4.73 -27.07
N ARG A 290 -5.53 -4.98 -26.07
CA ARG A 290 -5.07 -5.36 -24.72
C ARG A 290 -4.27 -6.67 -24.71
N ASP A 291 -4.53 -7.58 -25.64
CA ASP A 291 -3.79 -8.85 -25.73
C ASP A 291 -2.33 -8.64 -26.19
N ASN A 292 -2.01 -7.46 -26.71
CA ASN A 292 -0.66 -7.06 -27.11
C ASN A 292 0.15 -6.44 -25.96
N ILE A 293 -0.46 -6.20 -24.80
CA ILE A 293 0.12 -5.49 -23.64
C ILE A 293 0.47 -6.51 -22.56
#